data_AF-A0A6J3S037-F1
#
_entry.id   AF-A0A6J3S037-F1
#
_cell.length_a   1.000
_cell.length_b   1.000
_cell.length_c   1.000
_cell.angle_alpha   90.00
_cell.angle_beta   90.00
_cell.angle_gamma   90.00
#
_symmetry.space_group_name_H-M   'P 1'
#
loop_
_entity.id
_entity.type
_entity.pdbx_description
1 polymer ?
#
loop_
_entity_poly.entity_id
_entity_poly.type
_entity_poly.pdbx_seq_one_letter_code
_entity_poly.pdbx_strand_id
1 'polypeptide(L)'
;MEQPEDMASLSEFDSLAGSIPATKVEITVSCRNLLDKDMFSKSDPLCVMYTQGMENKQWREFGRTEVIDNTLNPDFVRKFIVDYFFEEKQNLRFDLYDVDSKSPDLSKHDFLGQAFCTLGEIVGSPGSRLEKSLTIGAFSLNSRTGKPMPAVSNGGVPGKKCGTIILSAEELSNCRMS
;
A
#
# COMPACT_ATOMS: atom_id res chain seq x y z
N MET A 1 40.65 28.89 34.66
CA MET A 1 39.24 29.33 34.52
C MET A 1 39.27 30.48 33.53
N GLU A 2 38.84 30.39 32.29
CA GLU A 2 38.46 29.33 31.35
C GLU A 2 38.81 29.88 29.95
N GLN A 3 39.22 29.01 29.03
CA GLN A 3 39.37 29.35 27.62
C GLN A 3 37.97 29.35 26.97
N PRO A 4 37.58 30.33 26.15
CA PRO A 4 36.46 30.14 25.23
C PRO A 4 37.00 29.51 23.95
N GLU A 5 36.81 28.20 23.87
CA GLU A 5 36.95 27.36 22.69
C GLU A 5 35.77 27.55 21.73
N ASP A 6 36.08 27.52 20.43
CA ASP A 6 35.14 27.62 19.31
C ASP A 6 33.92 26.71 19.45
N MET A 7 32.72 27.29 19.39
CA MET A 7 31.53 26.55 18.98
C MET A 7 30.76 27.37 17.95
N ALA A 8 31.09 27.11 16.69
CA ALA A 8 30.16 27.27 15.59
C ALA A 8 28.84 26.57 15.97
N SER A 9 27.78 27.34 16.16
CA SER A 9 26.44 26.78 16.33
C SER A 9 26.05 26.15 15.00
N LEU A 10 26.06 24.81 14.98
CA LEU A 10 25.59 23.97 13.88
C LEU A 10 24.06 24.03 13.77
N SER A 11 23.51 25.22 13.49
CA SER A 11 22.10 25.40 13.12
C SER A 11 21.93 25.65 11.62
N GLU A 12 22.86 25.16 10.79
CA GLU A 12 22.90 25.39 9.35
C GLU A 12 23.06 24.08 8.53
N PHE A 13 22.38 23.02 8.97
CA PHE A 13 22.15 21.80 8.20
C PHE A 13 20.82 21.22 8.70
N ASP A 14 19.66 21.51 8.09
CA ASP A 14 19.32 20.99 6.77
C ASP A 14 18.27 21.89 6.06
N SER A 15 18.69 23.10 5.71
CA SER A 15 18.05 23.89 4.64
C SER A 15 18.48 23.39 3.24
N LEU A 16 18.89 22.12 3.12
CA LEU A 16 19.40 21.47 1.92
C LEU A 16 18.57 20.25 1.49
N ALA A 17 17.43 19.98 2.12
CA ALA A 17 16.30 19.40 1.40
C ALA A 17 15.76 20.49 0.45
N GLY A 18 16.53 20.80 -0.61
CA GLY A 18 16.10 21.67 -1.68
C GLY A 18 14.75 21.17 -2.14
N SER A 19 13.68 21.89 -1.76
CA SER A 19 12.27 21.50 -1.83
C SER A 19 12.05 20.32 -2.77
N ILE A 20 12.26 19.08 -2.30
CA ILE A 20 12.10 17.91 -3.16
C ILE A 20 10.65 18.00 -3.60
N PRO A 21 10.36 18.25 -4.88
CA PRO A 21 9.02 18.64 -5.26
C PRO A 21 8.16 17.40 -5.09
N ALA A 22 7.45 17.38 -3.98
CA ALA A 22 6.52 16.34 -3.61
C ALA A 22 5.12 16.86 -3.87
N THR A 23 4.38 16.16 -4.72
CA THR A 23 2.95 16.43 -4.89
C THR A 23 2.19 15.51 -3.96
N LYS A 24 1.11 15.99 -3.32
CA LYS A 24 0.22 15.09 -2.58
C LYS A 24 -0.67 14.36 -3.57
N VAL A 25 -0.69 13.03 -3.49
CA VAL A 25 -1.52 12.18 -4.33
C VAL A 25 -2.53 11.46 -3.46
N GLU A 26 -3.77 11.47 -3.89
CA GLU A 26 -4.86 10.72 -3.30
C GLU A 26 -5.08 9.43 -4.09
N ILE A 27 -4.94 8.29 -3.41
CA ILE A 27 -5.16 6.97 -4.00
C ILE A 27 -6.54 6.46 -3.57
N THR A 28 -7.35 6.10 -4.55
CA THR A 28 -8.60 5.37 -4.37
C THR A 28 -8.41 3.91 -4.78
N VAL A 29 -9.09 3.00 -4.07
CA VAL A 29 -8.98 1.56 -4.29
C VAL A 29 -10.36 1.00 -4.57
N SER A 30 -10.44 0.11 -5.56
CA SER A 30 -11.58 -0.76 -5.73
C SER A 30 -11.12 -2.14 -6.18
N CYS A 31 -11.98 -3.15 -6.03
CA CYS A 31 -11.70 -4.50 -6.50
C CYS A 31 -12.86 -5.03 -7.32
N ARG A 32 -12.56 -5.99 -8.21
CA ARG A 32 -13.54 -6.68 -9.05
C ARG A 32 -13.28 -8.17 -9.03
N ASN A 33 -14.36 -8.95 -9.03
CA ASN A 33 -14.32 -10.41 -9.09
C ASN A 33 -13.40 -11.04 -8.03
N LEU A 34 -13.45 -10.54 -6.79
CA LEU A 34 -12.74 -11.15 -5.67
C LEU A 34 -13.09 -12.63 -5.54
N LEU A 35 -12.12 -13.42 -5.08
CA LEU A 35 -12.33 -14.84 -4.83
C LEU A 35 -13.37 -15.02 -3.72
N ASP A 36 -14.48 -15.66 -4.06
CA ASP A 36 -15.47 -16.10 -3.09
C ASP A 36 -14.97 -17.38 -2.40
N LYS A 37 -14.65 -17.30 -1.12
CA LYS A 37 -14.20 -18.46 -0.33
C LYS A 37 -15.34 -19.19 0.38
N ASP A 38 -16.48 -18.53 0.56
CA ASP A 38 -17.60 -19.08 1.30
C ASP A 38 -18.68 -19.68 0.38
N MET A 39 -19.24 -20.83 0.78
CA MET A 39 -20.31 -21.48 0.01
C MET A 39 -21.71 -20.92 0.31
N PHE A 40 -21.87 -20.03 1.29
CA PHE A 40 -23.18 -19.55 1.78
C PHE A 40 -23.30 -18.02 1.94
N SER A 41 -22.21 -17.27 1.85
CA SER A 41 -22.16 -15.79 1.91
C SER A 41 -21.04 -15.31 0.97
N LYS A 42 -21.09 -14.04 0.52
CA LYS A 42 -19.95 -13.43 -0.18
C LYS A 42 -19.00 -12.82 0.85
N SER A 43 -17.78 -12.52 0.41
CA SER A 43 -16.77 -11.83 1.21
C SER A 43 -17.17 -10.44 1.70
N ASP A 44 -16.60 -10.06 2.85
CA ASP A 44 -16.60 -8.75 3.49
C ASP A 44 -15.21 -8.10 3.33
N PRO A 45 -14.85 -7.61 2.12
CA PRO A 45 -13.49 -7.18 1.81
C PRO A 45 -13.03 -5.94 2.59
N LEU A 46 -11.76 -6.00 3.00
CA LEU A 46 -10.96 -4.91 3.57
C LEU A 46 -9.63 -4.81 2.82
N CYS A 47 -9.21 -3.60 2.45
CA CYS A 47 -7.90 -3.35 1.85
C CYS A 47 -6.94 -2.70 2.86
N VAL A 48 -5.71 -3.20 2.91
CA VAL A 48 -4.61 -2.63 3.69
C VAL A 48 -3.51 -2.20 2.74
N MET A 49 -3.15 -0.92 2.79
CA MET A 49 -2.03 -0.39 2.03
C MET A 49 -0.77 -0.38 2.89
N TYR A 50 0.35 -0.82 2.32
CA TYR A 50 1.68 -0.78 2.91
C TYR A 50 2.62 0.05 2.05
N THR A 51 3.50 0.78 2.70
CA THR A 51 4.63 1.49 2.07
C THR A 51 5.94 0.84 2.47
N GLN A 52 6.92 0.88 1.58
CA GLN A 52 8.25 0.34 1.85
C GLN A 52 9.19 1.46 2.36
N GLY A 53 9.84 1.25 3.51
CA GLY A 53 10.86 2.16 4.02
C GLY A 53 12.07 2.26 3.09
N MET A 54 12.61 3.47 2.90
CA MET A 54 13.72 3.73 1.99
C MET A 54 15.00 3.00 2.38
N GLU A 55 15.34 3.01 3.67
CA GLU A 55 16.62 2.53 4.19
C GLU A 55 16.64 1.01 4.41
N ASN A 56 15.64 0.47 5.10
CA ASN A 56 15.62 -0.94 5.53
C ASN A 56 14.77 -1.86 4.65
N LYS A 57 14.14 -1.31 3.60
CA LYS A 57 13.21 -2.00 2.70
C LYS A 57 12.08 -2.75 3.43
N GLN A 58 11.75 -2.32 4.65
CA GLN A 58 10.70 -2.93 5.47
C GLN A 58 9.34 -2.39 5.07
N TRP A 59 8.34 -3.28 4.98
CA TRP A 59 6.96 -2.90 4.78
C TRP A 59 6.37 -2.35 6.09
N ARG A 60 5.71 -1.20 6.00
CA ARG A 60 4.97 -0.59 7.10
C ARG A 60 3.53 -0.38 6.65
N GLU A 61 2.60 -0.73 7.53
CA GLU A 61 1.18 -0.45 7.30
C GLU A 61 1.01 1.07 7.20
N PHE A 62 0.46 1.53 6.08
CA PHE A 62 0.13 2.93 5.87
C PHE A 62 -1.27 3.22 6.39
N GLY A 63 -2.22 2.32 6.10
CA GLY A 63 -3.57 2.42 6.59
C GLY A 63 -4.47 1.32 6.02
N ARG A 64 -5.71 1.30 6.49
CA ARG A 64 -6.75 0.37 6.08
C ARG A 64 -7.97 1.13 5.56
N THR A 65 -8.70 0.51 4.66
CA THR A 65 -10.03 0.99 4.22
C THR A 65 -11.10 0.65 5.26
N GLU A 66 -12.35 1.01 4.97
CA GLU A 66 -13.50 0.37 5.58
C GLU A 66 -13.66 -1.07 5.09
N VAL A 67 -14.46 -1.85 5.82
CA VAL A 67 -14.99 -3.14 5.40
C VAL A 67 -16.27 -2.90 4.62
N ILE A 68 -16.45 -3.57 3.49
CA ILE A 68 -17.71 -3.51 2.71
C ILE A 68 -18.37 -4.87 2.75
N ASP A 69 -19.56 -4.96 3.33
CA ASP A 69 -20.21 -6.25 3.56
C ASP A 69 -20.75 -6.87 2.25
N ASN A 70 -20.61 -8.19 2.13
CA ASN A 70 -21.26 -9.06 1.16
C ASN A 70 -21.08 -8.62 -0.31
N THR A 71 -19.83 -8.37 -0.71
CA THR A 71 -19.48 -7.96 -2.08
C THR A 71 -18.16 -8.54 -2.59
N LEU A 72 -18.16 -8.98 -3.85
CA LEU A 72 -16.95 -9.36 -4.57
C LEU A 72 -16.40 -8.21 -5.43
N ASN A 73 -17.07 -7.06 -5.42
CA ASN A 73 -16.74 -5.88 -6.23
C ASN A 73 -16.76 -4.61 -5.37
N PRO A 74 -15.94 -4.53 -4.30
CA PRO A 74 -15.94 -3.37 -3.42
C PRO A 74 -15.43 -2.12 -4.14
N ASP A 75 -16.07 -1.00 -3.88
CA ASP A 75 -15.58 0.36 -4.16
C ASP A 75 -15.35 1.05 -2.82
N PHE A 76 -14.08 1.16 -2.40
CA PHE A 76 -13.75 1.74 -1.10
C PHE A 76 -13.82 3.27 -1.16
N VAL A 77 -14.47 3.86 -0.17
CA VAL A 77 -14.60 5.30 0.02
C VAL A 77 -13.35 5.86 0.68
N ARG A 78 -12.70 5.11 1.59
CA ARG A 78 -11.46 5.56 2.22
C ARG A 78 -10.37 5.74 1.17
N LYS A 79 -9.77 6.92 1.19
CA LYS A 79 -8.67 7.31 0.30
C LYS A 79 -7.34 7.36 1.06
N PHE A 80 -6.25 7.04 0.38
CA PHE A 80 -4.90 7.13 0.94
C PHE A 80 -4.18 8.34 0.38
N ILE A 81 -3.82 9.31 1.23
CA ILE A 81 -3.09 10.51 0.80
C ILE A 81 -1.60 10.29 1.06
N VAL A 82 -0.81 10.21 0.00
CA VAL A 82 0.64 9.96 0.05
C VAL A 82 1.40 11.10 -0.62
N ASP A 83 2.58 11.44 -0.11
CA ASP A 83 3.49 12.34 -0.80
C ASP A 83 4.16 11.60 -1.96
N TYR A 84 4.05 12.12 -3.17
CA TYR A 84 4.64 11.57 -4.39
C TYR A 84 5.94 12.32 -4.74
N PHE A 85 7.05 11.59 -4.74
CA PHE A 85 8.38 12.09 -5.10
C PHE A 85 8.75 11.53 -6.47
N PHE A 86 8.77 12.40 -7.49
CA PHE A 86 8.93 11.95 -8.89
C PHE A 86 10.27 11.25 -9.17
N GLU A 87 11.32 11.59 -8.42
CA GLU A 87 12.67 11.00 -8.55
C GLU A 87 12.81 9.67 -7.81
N GLU A 88 11.81 9.30 -7.01
CA GLU A 88 11.91 8.14 -6.13
C GLU A 88 10.98 7.00 -6.52
N LYS A 89 11.51 5.78 -6.43
CA LYS A 89 10.71 4.57 -6.58
C LYS A 89 9.98 4.26 -5.26
N GLN A 90 8.77 4.77 -5.14
CA GLN A 90 7.92 4.53 -3.98
C GLN A 90 7.10 3.24 -4.14
N ASN A 91 7.55 2.17 -3.49
CA ASN A 91 6.90 0.86 -3.54
C ASN A 91 5.66 0.80 -2.63
N LEU A 92 4.55 0.34 -3.22
CA LEU A 92 3.27 0.11 -2.57
C LEU A 92 2.90 -1.36 -2.64
N ARG A 93 2.29 -1.86 -1.56
CA ARG A 93 1.66 -3.18 -1.50
C ARG A 93 0.24 -3.02 -0.98
N PHE A 94 -0.69 -3.69 -1.62
CA PHE A 94 -2.09 -3.74 -1.23
C PHE A 94 -2.45 -5.17 -0.90
N ASP A 95 -2.88 -5.41 0.33
CA ASP A 95 -3.32 -6.71 0.81
C ASP A 95 -4.84 -6.66 1.03
N LEU A 96 -5.55 -7.66 0.52
CA LEU A 96 -7.00 -7.79 0.64
C LEU A 96 -7.34 -8.93 1.59
N TYR A 97 -8.25 -8.66 2.51
CA TYR A 97 -8.73 -9.60 3.51
C TYR A 97 -10.25 -9.70 3.47
N ASP A 98 -10.76 -10.88 3.80
CA ASP A 98 -12.16 -11.16 4.07
C ASP A 98 -12.39 -11.10 5.58
N VAL A 99 -13.24 -10.19 6.04
CA VAL A 99 -13.39 -9.89 7.46
C VAL A 99 -14.48 -10.77 8.08
N ASP A 100 -14.09 -11.94 8.57
CA ASP A 100 -15.02 -12.90 9.19
C ASP A 100 -15.51 -12.50 10.59
N SER A 101 -14.89 -11.50 11.21
CA SER A 101 -15.18 -11.12 12.60
C SER A 101 -14.89 -9.64 12.87
N LYS A 102 -15.38 -9.12 14.01
CA LYS A 102 -15.11 -7.75 14.45
C LYS A 102 -13.70 -7.53 15.03
N SER A 103 -12.82 -8.53 14.92
CA SER A 103 -11.46 -8.43 15.43
C SER A 103 -10.66 -7.42 14.58
N PRO A 104 -9.81 -6.56 15.16
CA PRO A 104 -8.89 -5.73 14.38
C PRO A 104 -7.63 -6.48 13.92
N ASP A 105 -7.45 -7.72 14.39
CA ASP A 105 -6.30 -8.57 14.10
C ASP A 105 -6.44 -9.26 12.74
N LEU A 106 -5.61 -8.84 11.77
CA LEU A 106 -5.57 -9.37 10.40
C LEU A 106 -5.27 -10.88 10.33
N SER A 107 -4.67 -11.46 11.38
CA SER A 107 -4.39 -12.91 11.41
C SER A 107 -5.65 -13.76 11.59
N LYS A 108 -6.78 -13.15 11.97
CA LYS A 108 -8.08 -13.81 12.13
C LYS A 108 -9.01 -13.63 10.93
N HIS A 109 -8.48 -13.07 9.85
CA HIS A 109 -9.23 -12.77 8.63
C HIS A 109 -8.64 -13.51 7.47
N ASP A 110 -9.49 -13.82 6.51
CA ASP A 110 -9.14 -14.68 5.40
C ASP A 110 -8.45 -13.88 4.30
N PHE A 111 -7.18 -14.21 4.00
CA PHE A 111 -6.45 -13.49 2.97
C PHE A 111 -7.01 -13.79 1.56
N LEU A 112 -7.43 -12.74 0.84
CA LEU A 112 -8.03 -12.83 -0.51
C LEU A 112 -6.99 -12.65 -1.62
N GLY A 113 -5.92 -11.90 -1.36
CA GLY A 113 -4.82 -11.72 -2.29
C GLY A 113 -4.07 -10.41 -2.09
N GLN A 114 -3.00 -10.22 -2.86
CA GLN A 114 -2.22 -8.99 -2.84
C GLN A 114 -1.82 -8.52 -4.23
N ALA A 115 -1.50 -7.24 -4.32
CA ALA A 115 -0.86 -6.63 -5.48
C ALA A 115 0.30 -5.73 -5.05
N PHE A 116 1.33 -5.69 -5.90
CA PHE A 116 2.47 -4.79 -5.78
C PHE A 116 2.50 -3.83 -6.96
N CYS A 117 2.78 -2.57 -6.66
CA CYS A 117 3.05 -1.56 -7.66
C CYS A 117 3.91 -0.46 -7.03
N THR A 118 4.22 0.55 -7.82
CA THR A 118 4.82 1.79 -7.36
C THR A 118 3.83 2.93 -7.51
N LEU A 119 3.97 3.97 -6.70
CA LEU A 119 3.13 5.16 -6.85
C LEU A 119 3.25 5.76 -8.26
N GLY A 120 4.47 5.77 -8.81
CA GLY A 120 4.73 6.19 -10.19
C GLY A 120 4.03 5.33 -11.25
N GLU A 121 3.83 4.02 -11.03
CA GLU A 121 3.04 3.17 -11.95
C GLU A 121 1.56 3.59 -11.98
N ILE A 122 0.99 4.01 -10.84
CA ILE A 122 -0.42 4.43 -10.77
C ILE A 122 -0.57 5.80 -11.46
N VAL A 123 0.22 6.78 -11.04
CA VAL A 123 0.18 8.15 -11.58
C VAL A 123 0.54 8.18 -13.07
N GLY A 124 1.50 7.36 -13.50
CA GLY A 124 1.93 7.29 -14.91
C GLY A 124 1.04 6.43 -15.82
N SER A 125 0.03 5.74 -15.28
CA SER A 125 -0.89 4.94 -16.09
C SER A 125 -1.93 5.82 -16.82
N PRO A 126 -2.46 5.40 -17.98
CA PRO A 126 -3.47 6.17 -18.70
C PRO A 126 -4.69 6.48 -17.82
N GLY A 127 -5.00 7.78 -17.66
CA GLY A 127 -6.08 8.24 -16.77
C GLY A 127 -5.76 8.10 -15.28
N SER A 128 -4.48 8.01 -14.91
CA SER A 128 -3.99 7.80 -13.54
C SER A 128 -4.64 6.60 -12.87
N ARG A 129 -4.97 5.57 -13.66
CA ARG A 129 -5.73 4.40 -13.24
C ARG A 129 -5.03 3.10 -13.64
N LEU A 130 -4.61 2.35 -12.63
CA LEU A 130 -3.87 1.10 -12.76
C LEU A 130 -4.74 -0.09 -12.36
N GLU A 131 -4.83 -1.09 -13.24
CA GLU A 131 -5.43 -2.38 -12.91
C GLU A 131 -4.35 -3.44 -12.71
N LYS A 132 -4.47 -4.24 -11.65
CA LYS A 132 -3.62 -5.42 -11.45
C LYS A 132 -4.43 -6.62 -11.00
N SER A 133 -4.03 -7.80 -11.48
CA SER A 133 -4.53 -9.06 -10.93
C SER A 133 -4.03 -9.20 -9.50
N LEU A 134 -4.91 -9.60 -8.60
CA LEU A 134 -4.51 -10.07 -7.28
C LEU A 134 -3.74 -11.38 -7.41
N THR A 135 -2.84 -11.62 -6.48
CA THR A 135 -2.05 -12.85 -6.39
C THR A 135 -2.18 -13.45 -5.00
N ILE A 136 -2.46 -14.75 -4.92
CA ILE A 136 -2.41 -15.53 -3.68
C ILE A 136 -1.08 -16.29 -3.71
N GLY A 137 -0.02 -15.66 -3.23
CA GLY A 137 1.26 -16.32 -2.99
C GLY A 137 1.42 -16.55 -1.49
N ALA A 138 1.62 -17.80 -1.06
CA ALA A 138 1.87 -18.10 0.34
C ALA A 138 3.15 -17.37 0.79
N PHE A 139 3.08 -16.43 1.72
CA PHE A 139 4.30 -15.98 2.39
C PHE A 139 4.80 -17.13 3.25
N SER A 140 5.83 -17.86 2.80
CA SER A 140 6.65 -18.61 3.73
C SER A 140 7.43 -17.58 4.56
N LEU A 141 7.01 -17.34 5.80
CA LEU A 141 7.83 -16.61 6.76
C LEU A 141 9.19 -17.32 6.85
N ASN A 142 10.27 -16.62 6.56
CA ASN A 142 11.57 -17.13 6.94
C ASN A 142 11.63 -17.13 8.48
N SER A 143 11.65 -18.33 9.07
CA SER A 143 11.63 -18.56 10.51
C SER A 143 12.81 -17.90 11.24
N ARG A 144 13.84 -17.45 10.52
CA ARG A 144 15.03 -16.79 11.07
C ARG A 144 14.97 -15.26 11.08
N THR A 145 14.13 -14.63 10.26
CA THR A 145 14.15 -13.16 10.08
C THR A 145 12.79 -12.49 10.20
N GLY A 146 11.68 -13.25 10.22
CA GLY A 146 10.32 -12.69 10.24
C GLY A 146 9.98 -11.81 9.03
N LYS A 147 10.85 -11.75 8.02
CA LYS A 147 10.67 -10.92 6.83
C LYS A 147 9.77 -11.64 5.83
N PRO A 148 8.78 -10.95 5.25
CA PRO A 148 8.02 -11.47 4.12
C PRO A 148 8.96 -11.62 2.91
N MET A 149 9.22 -12.85 2.48
CA MET A 149 9.76 -13.13 1.15
C MET A 149 8.60 -13.42 0.21
N PRO A 150 8.60 -12.94 -1.04
CA PRO A 150 7.67 -13.42 -2.04
C PRO A 150 7.95 -14.90 -2.26
N ALA A 151 7.16 -15.79 -1.69
CA ALA A 151 7.19 -17.16 -2.13
C ALA A 151 6.40 -17.21 -3.43
N VAL A 152 7.11 -17.52 -4.51
CA VAL A 152 6.48 -18.10 -5.69
C VAL A 152 5.99 -19.49 -5.29
N SER A 153 4.86 -19.54 -4.58
CA SER A 153 4.20 -20.81 -4.31
C SER A 153 3.60 -21.28 -5.62
N ASN A 154 4.30 -22.20 -6.29
CA ASN A 154 3.75 -23.08 -7.34
C ASN A 154 2.65 -24.03 -6.80
N GLY A 155 1.97 -23.67 -5.70
CA GLY A 155 0.92 -24.44 -5.04
C GLY A 155 -0.47 -23.80 -5.11
N GLY A 156 -0.61 -22.63 -5.74
CA GLY A 156 -1.91 -22.15 -6.19
C GLY A 156 -2.32 -22.94 -7.44
N VAL A 157 -3.60 -23.31 -7.57
CA VAL A 157 -4.10 -23.93 -8.81
C VAL A 157 -3.72 -23.01 -9.98
N PRO A 158 -2.87 -23.44 -10.92
CA PRO A 158 -2.47 -22.59 -12.05
C PRO A 158 -3.72 -22.18 -12.81
N GLY A 159 -3.97 -20.86 -12.88
CA GLY A 159 -5.08 -20.28 -13.65
C GLY A 159 -6.26 -19.70 -12.86
N LYS A 160 -6.33 -19.83 -11.53
CA LYS A 160 -7.40 -19.15 -10.75
C LYS A 160 -7.02 -17.70 -10.45
N LYS A 161 -7.61 -16.76 -11.18
CA LYS A 161 -7.58 -15.34 -10.84
C LYS A 161 -8.35 -15.14 -9.54
N CYS A 162 -7.74 -14.51 -8.54
CA CYS A 162 -8.35 -14.25 -7.23
C CYS A 162 -9.01 -12.86 -7.13
N GLY A 163 -9.16 -12.21 -8.29
CA GLY A 163 -9.74 -10.88 -8.45
C GLY A 163 -8.76 -9.90 -9.09
N THR A 164 -9.29 -8.71 -9.36
CA THR A 164 -8.55 -7.58 -9.89
C THR A 164 -8.67 -6.44 -8.89
N ILE A 165 -7.54 -5.80 -8.58
CA ILE A 165 -7.50 -4.52 -7.88
C ILE A 165 -7.36 -3.39 -8.90
N ILE A 166 -8.09 -2.31 -8.67
CA ILE A 166 -8.08 -1.10 -9.48
C ILE A 166 -7.65 0.02 -8.53
N LEU A 167 -6.61 0.75 -8.93
CA LEU A 167 -6.03 1.85 -8.18
C LEU A 167 -6.16 3.10 -9.04
N SER A 168 -6.71 4.18 -8.49
CA SER A 168 -6.72 5.48 -9.18
C SER A 168 -6.01 6.53 -8.34
N ALA A 169 -5.22 7.39 -8.96
CA ALA A 169 -4.47 8.45 -8.32
C ALA A 169 -4.94 9.82 -8.80
N GLU A 170 -5.25 10.71 -7.87
CA GLU A 170 -5.59 12.11 -8.13
C GLU A 170 -4.57 13.01 -7.44
N GLU A 171 -3.94 13.93 -8.20
CA GLU A 171 -3.05 14.93 -7.61
C GLU A 171 -3.87 15.97 -6.86
N LEU A 172 -3.58 16.14 -5.57
CA LEU A 172 -4.13 17.22 -4.78
C LEU A 172 -3.31 18.48 -5.10
N SER A 173 -3.88 19.36 -5.92
CA SER A 173 -3.27 20.65 -6.18
C SER A 173 -3.15 21.43 -4.87
N ASN A 174 -1.93 21.60 -4.38
CA ASN A 174 -1.66 22.65 -3.40
C ASN A 174 -2.02 23.97 -4.10
N CYS A 175 -3.08 24.62 -3.63
CA CYS A 175 -3.34 26.01 -3.97
C CYS A 175 -2.10 26.79 -3.55
N ARG A 176 -1.20 27.08 -4.50
CA ARG A 176 -0.16 28.07 -4.30
C ARG A 176 -0.92 29.37 -4.06
N MET A 177 -0.99 29.79 -2.79
CA MET A 177 -1.34 31.17 -2.46
C MET A 177 -0.36 32.05 -3.23
N SER A 178 -0.89 32.69 -4.25
CA SER A 178 -0.33 33.81 -4.99
C SER A 178 -0.06 34.99 -4.06
#